data_AF-A0AAD4QT41-F1
#
_entry.id   AF-A0AAD4QT41-F1
#
_cell.length_a   1.000
_cell.length_b   1.000
_cell.length_c   1.000
_cell.angle_alpha   90.00
_cell.angle_beta   90.00
_cell.angle_gamma   90.00
#
_symmetry.space_group_name_H-M   'P 1'
#
loop_
_entity.id
_entity.type
_entity.pdbx_description
1 polymer ?
#
loop_
_entity_poly.entity_id
_entity_poly.type
_entity_poly.pdbx_seq_one_letter_code
_entity_poly.pdbx_strand_id
1 'polypeptide(L)'
;MKHVTYSSYSISAFGFHSPSIDIIMMRDPLPNIIALPYGKCPPMHIQATSWRQLLKLMAKLSATQIEPSVEASAVTKGELNLRTVVQFFKVHHASSDWRTVIYLTIDYPPPPEHRYANGDVNVLPYSYNLSSLPTLLRDGPASQVSKYYTIPATSRTPLPKLPITMPSMAMYLASALEDSRRALNDTSSGVRRLAKMVDQFYPNEEDTAAAGEEEVRRRGGRALIGRLMGRASKPQRGRNADVYDLVTPFVPDEWG
;
A
#
# COMPACT_ATOMS: atom_id res chain seq x y z
N MET A 1 -31.68 -6.68 -7.87
CA MET A 1 -30.21 -6.69 -7.83
C MET A 1 -29.71 -5.33 -8.29
N LYS A 2 -29.13 -4.51 -7.40
CA LYS A 2 -28.58 -3.20 -7.78
C LYS A 2 -27.15 -3.41 -8.26
N HIS A 3 -26.91 -3.20 -9.56
CA HIS A 3 -25.58 -3.14 -10.11
C HIS A 3 -24.91 -1.85 -9.62
N VAL A 4 -23.84 -1.97 -8.84
CA VAL A 4 -22.98 -0.84 -8.48
C VAL A 4 -21.89 -0.75 -9.54
N THR A 5 -22.04 0.19 -10.46
CA THR A 5 -21.00 0.55 -11.43
C THR A 5 -19.96 1.40 -10.70
N TYR A 6 -18.80 0.83 -10.39
CA TYR A 6 -17.68 1.58 -9.83
C TYR A 6 -17.06 2.48 -10.92
N SER A 7 -17.49 3.74 -10.97
CA SER A 7 -16.84 4.76 -11.79
C SER A 7 -15.45 5.09 -11.21
N SER A 8 -14.41 4.90 -12.04
CA SER A 8 -13.10 5.57 -11.99
C SER A 8 -12.17 5.29 -10.80
N TYR A 9 -12.04 4.04 -10.35
CA TYR A 9 -10.90 3.61 -9.50
C TYR A 9 -10.27 2.37 -10.12
N SER A 10 -9.10 2.54 -10.75
CA SER A 10 -8.44 1.49 -11.51
C SER A 10 -7.67 0.54 -10.60
N ILE A 11 -8.35 -0.51 -10.10
CA ILE A 11 -7.62 -1.75 -9.79
C ILE A 11 -6.98 -2.22 -11.09
N SER A 12 -5.65 -2.22 -11.10
CA SER A 12 -4.89 -2.63 -12.27
C SER A 12 -4.58 -4.13 -12.28
N ALA A 13 -4.68 -4.80 -11.12
CA ALA A 13 -4.62 -6.25 -10.96
C ALA A 13 -4.92 -6.66 -9.51
N PHE A 14 -5.50 -7.85 -9.34
CA PHE A 14 -5.73 -8.50 -8.04
C PHE A 14 -5.59 -10.02 -8.20
N GLY A 15 -4.98 -10.71 -7.23
CA GLY A 15 -5.04 -12.17 -7.13
C GLY A 15 -3.75 -12.83 -6.65
N PHE A 16 -3.62 -14.13 -6.92
CA PHE A 16 -2.48 -14.97 -6.51
C PHE A 16 -1.44 -15.20 -7.61
N HIS A 17 -1.73 -14.75 -8.83
CA HIS A 17 -0.81 -14.83 -9.96
C HIS A 17 0.25 -13.73 -9.88
N SER A 18 1.29 -13.79 -10.72
CA SER A 18 2.25 -12.68 -10.80
C SER A 18 1.55 -11.43 -11.36
N PRO A 19 1.74 -10.24 -10.76
CA PRO A 19 1.13 -9.02 -11.26
C PRO A 19 1.64 -8.68 -12.67
N SER A 20 0.74 -8.18 -13.51
CA SER A 20 1.08 -7.71 -14.85
C SER A 20 1.75 -6.34 -14.80
N ILE A 21 2.76 -6.15 -15.65
CA ILE A 21 3.37 -4.84 -15.86
C ILE A 21 2.39 -3.87 -16.54
N ASP A 22 1.38 -4.39 -17.24
CA ASP A 22 0.34 -3.59 -17.89
C ASP A 22 -0.83 -3.26 -16.96
N ILE A 23 -1.58 -2.20 -17.30
CA ILE A 23 -2.84 -1.84 -16.62
C ILE A 23 -3.89 -2.80 -17.16
N ILE A 24 -4.19 -3.85 -16.40
CA ILE A 24 -5.33 -4.70 -16.69
C ILE A 24 -6.48 -4.20 -15.82
N MET A 25 -7.40 -3.43 -16.40
CA MET A 25 -8.64 -3.14 -15.69
C MET A 25 -9.31 -4.46 -15.31
N MET A 26 -9.55 -4.67 -14.01
CA MET A 26 -10.31 -5.83 -13.57
C MET A 26 -11.66 -5.85 -14.29
N ARG A 27 -11.95 -6.96 -14.94
CA ARG A 27 -13.24 -7.19 -15.61
C ARG A 27 -14.26 -7.84 -14.68
N ASP A 28 -13.77 -8.56 -13.68
CA ASP A 28 -14.60 -9.32 -12.75
C ASP A 28 -14.85 -8.55 -11.45
N PRO A 29 -16.03 -8.73 -10.82
CA PRO A 29 -16.30 -8.16 -9.51
C PRO A 29 -15.33 -8.73 -8.47
N LEU A 30 -14.80 -7.86 -7.61
CA LEU A 30 -13.92 -8.28 -6.52
C LEU A 30 -14.73 -9.11 -5.51
N PRO A 31 -14.25 -10.29 -5.08
CA PRO A 31 -15.01 -11.13 -4.16
C PRO A 31 -15.18 -10.47 -2.78
N ASN A 32 -16.27 -10.81 -2.10
CA ASN A 32 -16.49 -10.35 -0.71
C ASN A 32 -15.51 -11.00 0.27
N ILE A 33 -15.11 -12.25 0.01
CA ILE A 33 -14.17 -12.98 0.85
C ILE A 33 -12.97 -13.37 0.01
N ILE A 34 -11.79 -13.04 0.51
CA ILE A 34 -10.53 -13.51 -0.05
C ILE A 34 -9.88 -14.44 0.96
N ALA A 35 -9.91 -15.73 0.65
CA ALA A 35 -9.28 -16.76 1.45
C ALA A 35 -7.79 -16.82 1.17
N LEU A 36 -6.96 -16.50 2.17
CA LEU A 36 -5.52 -16.62 2.11
C LEU A 36 -5.07 -18.04 2.50
N PRO A 37 -4.39 -18.77 1.62
CA PRO A 37 -3.78 -20.04 1.96
C PRO A 37 -2.60 -19.87 2.94
N TYR A 38 -2.26 -20.96 3.64
CA TYR A 38 -1.14 -21.03 4.56
C TYR A 38 -0.02 -21.93 4.01
N GLY A 39 1.24 -21.53 4.22
CA GLY A 39 2.40 -22.33 3.83
C GLY A 39 2.90 -22.06 2.40
N LYS A 40 3.08 -23.12 1.60
CA LYS A 40 3.69 -23.06 0.26
C LYS A 40 2.72 -22.54 -0.80
N CYS A 41 2.34 -21.28 -0.69
CA CYS A 41 1.40 -20.61 -1.59
C CYS A 41 1.96 -19.29 -2.11
N PRO A 42 1.62 -18.88 -3.33
CA PRO A 42 2.00 -17.57 -3.83
C PRO A 42 1.37 -16.45 -2.98
N PRO A 43 2.04 -15.30 -2.83
CA PRO A 43 1.47 -14.16 -2.15
C PRO A 43 0.28 -13.60 -2.94
N MET A 44 -0.77 -13.19 -2.23
CA MET A 44 -1.85 -12.41 -2.82
C MET A 44 -1.34 -10.99 -3.09
N HIS A 45 -1.68 -10.40 -4.22
CA HIS A 45 -1.31 -9.03 -4.54
C HIS A 45 -2.50 -8.12 -4.85
N ILE A 46 -2.31 -6.82 -4.59
CA ILE A 46 -3.22 -5.73 -5.00
C ILE A 46 -2.37 -4.64 -5.64
N GLN A 47 -2.71 -4.24 -6.87
CA GLN A 47 -1.97 -3.22 -7.62
C GLN A 47 -2.82 -1.97 -7.86
N ALA A 48 -2.21 -0.81 -7.64
CA ALA A 48 -2.76 0.51 -7.95
C ALA A 48 -1.71 1.40 -8.62
N THR A 49 -2.14 2.51 -9.22
CA THR A 49 -1.19 3.43 -9.88
C THR A 49 -0.38 4.26 -8.89
N SER A 50 -0.85 4.40 -7.65
CA SER A 50 -0.12 5.09 -6.59
C SER A 50 -0.47 4.59 -5.19
N TRP A 51 0.31 5.01 -4.19
CA TRP A 51 0.01 4.74 -2.79
C TRP A 51 -1.35 5.31 -2.37
N ARG A 52 -1.65 6.58 -2.69
CA ARG A 52 -2.94 7.20 -2.34
C ARG A 52 -4.10 6.47 -2.99
N GLN A 53 -3.99 6.12 -4.27
CA GLN A 53 -5.03 5.38 -4.96
C GLN A 53 -5.26 3.98 -4.38
N LEU A 54 -4.20 3.30 -3.96
CA LEU A 54 -4.31 2.02 -3.25
C LEU A 54 -5.14 2.17 -1.97
N LEU A 55 -4.84 3.16 -1.13
CA LEU A 55 -5.58 3.36 0.12
C LEU A 55 -7.04 3.74 -0.13
N LYS A 56 -7.30 4.68 -1.05
CA LYS A 56 -8.66 5.11 -1.41
C LYS A 56 -9.49 3.94 -1.95
N LEU A 57 -8.86 3.09 -2.76
CA LEU A 57 -9.50 1.88 -3.27
C LEU A 57 -9.88 0.95 -2.12
N MET A 58 -8.93 0.59 -1.26
CA MET A 58 -9.17 -0.36 -0.18
C MET A 58 -10.23 0.15 0.82
N ALA A 59 -10.25 1.46 1.09
CA ALA A 59 -11.29 2.10 1.91
C ALA A 59 -12.70 1.98 1.32
N LYS A 60 -12.83 1.88 0.00
CA LYS A 60 -14.13 1.75 -0.70
C LYS A 60 -14.62 0.31 -0.82
N LEU A 61 -13.75 -0.67 -0.61
CA LEU A 61 -14.08 -2.10 -0.68
C LEU A 61 -14.60 -2.62 0.67
N SER A 62 -15.61 -1.96 1.24
CA SER A 62 -16.13 -2.28 2.58
C SER A 62 -16.77 -3.67 2.70
N ALA A 63 -17.26 -4.22 1.59
CA ALA A 63 -17.80 -5.58 1.52
C ALA A 63 -16.72 -6.67 1.41
N THR A 64 -15.46 -6.28 1.19
CA THR A 64 -14.36 -7.22 1.01
C THR A 64 -13.58 -7.39 2.31
N GLN A 65 -13.39 -8.66 2.67
CA GLN A 65 -12.55 -9.08 3.78
C GLN A 65 -11.56 -10.15 3.35
N ILE A 66 -10.41 -10.14 4.01
CA ILE A 66 -9.34 -11.11 3.89
C ILE A 66 -9.46 -12.05 5.08
N GLU A 67 -9.59 -13.34 4.82
CA GLU A 67 -9.73 -14.38 5.83
C GLU A 67 -8.68 -15.46 5.61
N PRO A 68 -8.29 -16.22 6.64
CA PRO A 68 -7.53 -17.44 6.42
C PRO A 68 -8.40 -18.45 5.66
N SER A 69 -7.78 -19.26 4.80
CA SER A 69 -8.48 -20.41 4.22
C SER A 69 -8.91 -21.41 5.30
N VAL A 70 -9.83 -22.31 4.95
CA VAL A 70 -10.29 -23.36 5.87
C VAL A 70 -9.12 -24.24 6.32
N GLU A 71 -8.21 -24.55 5.39
CA GLU A 71 -7.00 -25.32 5.67
C GLU A 71 -6.03 -24.55 6.59
N ALA A 72 -5.86 -23.25 6.35
CA ALA A 72 -5.03 -22.39 7.21
C ALA A 72 -5.54 -22.36 8.66
N SER A 73 -6.87 -22.27 8.81
CA SER A 73 -7.57 -22.27 10.10
C SER A 73 -7.48 -23.63 10.80
N ALA A 74 -7.52 -24.73 10.04
CA ALA A 74 -7.40 -26.07 10.59
C ALA A 74 -5.99 -26.39 11.12
N VAL A 75 -4.95 -25.87 10.46
CA VAL A 75 -3.55 -26.09 10.84
C VAL A 75 -3.15 -25.24 12.03
N THR A 76 -3.68 -24.02 12.14
CA THR A 76 -3.24 -23.05 13.15
C THR A 76 -4.27 -22.89 14.25
N LYS A 77 -4.00 -23.45 15.43
CA LYS A 77 -4.88 -23.36 16.61
C LYS A 77 -4.93 -21.98 17.28
N GLY A 78 -4.45 -20.93 16.60
CA GLY A 78 -4.24 -19.60 17.18
C GLY A 78 -4.50 -18.47 16.20
N GLU A 79 -4.32 -17.24 16.68
CA GLU A 79 -4.51 -16.04 15.86
C GLU A 79 -3.50 -16.01 14.71
N LEU A 80 -3.99 -15.76 13.50
CA LEU A 80 -3.19 -15.62 12.30
C LEU A 80 -2.92 -14.15 12.02
N ASN A 81 -1.66 -13.82 11.77
CA ASN A 81 -1.22 -12.47 11.44
C ASN A 81 -0.88 -12.37 9.95
N LEU A 82 -1.00 -11.16 9.41
CA LEU A 82 -0.74 -10.86 8.01
C LEU A 82 0.63 -10.20 7.83
N ARG A 83 1.43 -10.71 6.89
CA ARG A 83 2.69 -10.10 6.46
C ARG A 83 2.50 -9.30 5.20
N THR A 84 2.93 -8.05 5.24
CA THR A 84 2.75 -7.08 4.15
C THR A 84 4.09 -6.65 3.57
N VAL A 85 4.23 -6.81 2.25
CA VAL A 85 5.36 -6.28 1.48
C VAL A 85 4.82 -5.29 0.46
N VAL A 86 5.34 -4.07 0.49
CA VAL A 86 5.01 -3.01 -0.48
C VAL A 86 6.09 -3.01 -1.54
N GLN A 87 5.70 -3.02 -2.81
CA GLN A 87 6.59 -2.87 -3.94
C GLN A 87 6.18 -1.65 -4.76
N PHE A 88 7.20 -0.89 -5.16
CA PHE A 88 7.10 0.19 -6.12
C PHE A 88 7.88 -0.22 -7.36
N PHE A 89 7.25 -0.14 -8.53
CA PHE A 89 7.91 -0.49 -9.78
C PHE A 89 7.58 0.47 -10.91
N LYS A 90 8.51 0.60 -11.86
CA LYS A 90 8.30 1.34 -13.10
C LYS A 90 7.80 0.40 -14.19
N VAL A 91 6.86 0.90 -14.99
CA VAL A 91 6.38 0.20 -16.20
C VAL A 91 7.51 0.04 -17.22
N HIS A 92 8.39 1.04 -17.29
CA HIS A 92 9.54 1.08 -18.18
C HIS A 92 10.69 1.81 -17.50
N HIS A 93 11.95 1.41 -17.73
CA HIS A 93 13.11 2.00 -17.07
C HIS A 93 13.24 3.51 -17.26
N ALA A 94 12.88 4.00 -18.45
CA ALA A 94 12.87 5.42 -18.80
C ALA A 94 11.62 6.17 -18.31
N SER A 95 10.60 5.48 -17.79
CA SER A 95 9.38 6.14 -17.29
C SER A 95 9.64 6.85 -15.96
N SER A 96 8.97 7.98 -15.77
CA SER A 96 8.81 8.64 -14.46
C SER A 96 7.76 7.98 -13.59
N ASP A 97 6.89 7.16 -14.18
CA ASP A 97 5.67 6.69 -13.53
C ASP A 97 5.93 5.41 -12.75
N TRP A 98 5.72 5.52 -11.44
CA TRP A 98 5.80 4.41 -10.51
C TRP A 98 4.43 3.86 -10.21
N ARG A 99 4.34 2.56 -9.96
CA ARG A 99 3.12 1.86 -9.52
C ARG A 99 3.36 1.20 -8.18
N THR A 100 2.28 1.03 -7.42
CA THR A 100 2.32 0.38 -6.11
C THR A 100 1.66 -0.99 -6.19
N VAL A 101 2.34 -2.01 -5.68
CA VAL A 101 1.79 -3.34 -5.40
C VAL A 101 1.96 -3.62 -3.92
N ILE A 102 0.91 -4.10 -3.28
CA ILE A 102 1.06 -4.77 -1.98
C ILE A 102 0.97 -6.26 -2.19
N TYR A 103 1.81 -7.00 -1.48
CA TYR A 103 1.76 -8.44 -1.38
C TYR A 103 1.42 -8.83 0.06
N LEU A 104 0.63 -9.88 0.18
CA LEU A 104 0.02 -10.33 1.42
C LEU A 104 0.18 -11.85 1.55
N THR A 105 0.69 -12.28 2.69
CA THR A 105 0.81 -13.69 3.09
C THR A 105 0.47 -13.83 4.56
N ILE A 106 0.01 -15.01 4.97
CA ILE A 106 -0.12 -15.33 6.39
C ILE A 106 1.30 -15.50 6.98
N ASP A 107 1.52 -14.93 8.16
CA ASP A 107 2.79 -15.03 8.86
C ASP A 107 3.16 -16.49 9.12
N TYR A 108 4.43 -16.81 8.91
CA TYR A 108 4.94 -18.17 9.07
C TYR A 108 6.19 -18.12 9.94
N PRO A 109 6.29 -18.97 10.98
CA PRO A 109 7.42 -18.95 11.90
C PRO A 109 8.71 -19.20 11.12
N PRO A 110 9.70 -18.27 11.19
CA PRO A 110 10.97 -18.47 10.53
C PRO A 110 11.77 -19.60 11.19
N PRO A 111 12.67 -20.27 10.47
CA PRO A 111 13.72 -21.07 11.09
C PRO A 111 14.59 -20.17 11.99
N PRO A 112 15.33 -20.73 12.96
CA PRO A 112 16.20 -19.98 13.86
C PRO A 112 17.42 -19.40 13.12
N GLU A 113 17.19 -18.39 12.29
CA GLU A 113 18.18 -17.68 11.49
C GLU A 113 18.20 -16.19 11.85
N HIS A 114 19.38 -15.64 12.08
CA HIS A 114 19.57 -14.24 12.51
C HIS A 114 18.99 -13.21 11.54
N ARG A 115 18.87 -13.52 10.24
CA ARG A 115 18.34 -12.58 9.23
C ARG A 115 16.88 -12.18 9.47
N TYR A 116 16.09 -13.00 10.17
CA TYR A 116 14.70 -12.71 10.49
C TYR A 116 14.50 -12.07 11.87
N ALA A 117 15.55 -11.99 12.69
CA ALA A 117 15.46 -11.53 14.07
C ALA A 117 15.33 -10.00 14.20
N ASN A 118 15.84 -9.24 13.22
CA ASN A 118 16.06 -7.80 13.38
C ASN A 118 14.98 -6.90 12.77
N GLY A 119 13.90 -7.47 12.22
CA GLY A 119 12.84 -6.69 11.58
C GLY A 119 13.32 -5.84 10.38
N ASP A 120 14.34 -6.32 9.66
CA ASP A 120 14.90 -5.61 8.51
C ASP A 120 13.86 -5.44 7.39
N VAL A 121 13.57 -4.19 7.06
CA VAL A 121 12.60 -3.79 6.03
C VAL A 121 13.03 -4.15 4.61
N ASN A 122 14.30 -4.53 4.40
CA ASN A 122 14.85 -4.99 3.13
C ASN A 122 14.80 -6.51 2.99
N VAL A 123 14.45 -7.24 4.04
CA VAL A 123 14.35 -8.70 4.03
C VAL A 123 12.89 -9.09 3.88
N LEU A 124 12.61 -9.99 2.93
CA LEU A 124 11.26 -10.55 2.79
C LEU A 124 10.94 -11.44 4.00
N PRO A 125 9.70 -11.40 4.54
CA PRO A 125 9.28 -12.32 5.59
C PRO A 125 9.44 -13.78 5.16
N TYR A 126 9.68 -14.69 6.10
CA TYR A 126 9.92 -16.10 5.78
C TYR A 126 8.77 -16.76 4.99
N SER A 127 7.53 -16.31 5.20
CA SER A 127 6.36 -16.75 4.42
C SER A 127 6.54 -16.59 2.91
N TYR A 128 7.34 -15.62 2.45
CA TYR A 128 7.63 -15.39 1.03
C TYR A 128 8.69 -16.33 0.45
N ASN A 129 9.39 -17.08 1.29
CA ASN A 129 10.36 -18.09 0.87
C ASN A 129 9.76 -19.50 0.74
N LEU A 130 8.48 -19.66 1.08
CA LEU A 130 7.78 -20.95 1.02
C LEU A 130 7.30 -21.28 -0.40
N SER A 131 7.22 -20.28 -1.28
CA SER A 131 6.77 -20.43 -2.68
C SER A 131 7.65 -19.62 -3.62
N SER A 132 7.44 -19.81 -4.93
CA SER A 132 8.17 -19.04 -5.94
C SER A 132 7.77 -17.56 -5.86
N LEU A 133 8.76 -16.68 -5.63
CA LEU A 133 8.53 -15.24 -5.65
C LEU A 133 8.01 -14.78 -7.01
N PRO A 134 7.03 -13.85 -7.04
CA PRO A 134 6.66 -13.12 -8.25
C PRO A 134 7.89 -12.48 -8.90
N THR A 135 7.97 -12.51 -10.24
CA THR A 135 9.16 -12.06 -10.99
C THR A 135 9.61 -10.66 -10.58
N LEU A 136 8.67 -9.72 -10.45
CA LEU A 136 8.99 -8.34 -10.06
C LEU A 136 9.63 -8.24 -8.66
N LEU A 137 9.28 -9.13 -7.73
CA LEU A 137 9.85 -9.16 -6.37
C LEU A 137 11.25 -9.80 -6.33
N ARG A 138 11.65 -10.56 -7.34
CA ARG A 138 12.97 -11.24 -7.38
C ARG A 138 14.13 -10.28 -7.58
N ASP A 139 13.90 -9.15 -8.26
CA ASP A 139 14.95 -8.19 -8.63
C ASP A 139 15.53 -7.42 -7.42
N GLY A 140 15.03 -7.68 -6.22
CA GLY A 140 15.61 -7.17 -4.99
C GLY A 140 15.24 -5.71 -4.69
N PRO A 141 15.62 -5.20 -3.51
CA PRO A 141 15.33 -3.83 -3.09
C PRO A 141 16.27 -2.79 -3.72
N ALA A 142 17.30 -3.24 -4.43
CA ALA A 142 18.34 -2.42 -5.06
C ALA A 142 18.10 -2.17 -6.56
N SER A 143 17.06 -2.76 -7.15
CA SER A 143 16.75 -2.54 -8.56
C SER A 143 16.34 -1.09 -8.83
N GLN A 144 16.75 -0.58 -10.00
CA GLN A 144 16.41 0.78 -10.43
C GLN A 144 14.95 0.91 -10.84
N VAL A 145 14.34 -0.19 -11.26
CA VAL A 145 12.97 -0.26 -11.78
C VAL A 145 11.99 -0.92 -10.81
N SER A 146 12.48 -1.58 -9.77
CA SER A 146 11.67 -2.27 -8.77
C SER A 146 12.30 -2.11 -7.39
N LYS A 147 11.52 -1.65 -6.41
CA LYS A 147 11.97 -1.49 -5.03
C LYS A 147 10.88 -2.00 -4.12
N TYR A 148 11.23 -2.79 -3.12
CA TYR A 148 10.26 -3.21 -2.11
C TYR A 148 10.66 -2.78 -0.70
N TYR A 149 9.66 -2.78 0.16
CA TYR A 149 9.70 -2.47 1.57
C TYR A 149 8.81 -3.47 2.33
N THR A 150 9.40 -4.24 3.24
CA THR A 150 8.66 -5.08 4.17
C THR A 150 8.17 -4.23 5.33
N ILE A 151 6.86 -4.25 5.62
CA ILE A 151 6.33 -3.54 6.79
C ILE A 151 6.68 -4.37 8.04
N PRO A 152 7.55 -3.86 8.94
CA PRO A 152 7.92 -4.59 10.13
C PRO A 152 6.81 -4.51 11.17
N ALA A 153 6.76 -5.48 12.09
CA ALA A 153 5.94 -5.37 13.28
C ALA A 153 6.58 -4.33 14.22
N THR A 154 5.86 -3.27 14.57
CA THR A 154 6.31 -2.31 15.58
C THR A 154 5.34 -2.29 16.75
N SER A 155 5.75 -1.72 17.88
CA SER A 155 4.85 -1.55 19.04
C SER A 155 3.64 -0.67 18.74
N ARG A 156 3.77 0.25 17.77
CA ARG A 156 2.71 1.20 17.36
C ARG A 156 1.88 0.68 16.20
N THR A 157 2.47 -0.13 15.34
CA THR A 157 1.82 -0.77 14.19
C THR A 157 2.15 -2.27 14.21
N PRO A 158 1.45 -3.06 15.05
CA PRO A 158 1.60 -4.51 15.06
C PRO A 158 1.07 -5.12 13.75
N LEU A 159 1.40 -6.38 13.48
CA LEU A 159 0.88 -7.06 12.29
C LEU A 159 -0.65 -7.14 12.34
N PRO A 160 -1.35 -6.97 11.20
CA PRO A 160 -2.80 -7.10 11.17
C PRO A 160 -3.20 -8.55 11.47
N LYS A 161 -4.21 -8.72 12.32
CA LYS A 161 -4.82 -10.03 12.59
C LYS A 161 -5.83 -10.37 11.50
N LEU A 162 -6.00 -11.66 11.22
CA LEU A 162 -7.05 -12.17 10.35
C LEU A 162 -8.25 -12.67 11.17
N PRO A 163 -9.49 -12.45 10.71
CA PRO A 163 -9.86 -11.77 9.45
C PRO A 163 -9.68 -10.24 9.51
N ILE A 164 -9.46 -9.61 8.35
CA ILE A 164 -9.35 -8.14 8.23
C ILE A 164 -10.13 -7.61 7.02
N THR A 165 -10.88 -6.53 7.22
CA THR A 165 -11.59 -5.85 6.12
C THR A 165 -10.63 -4.99 5.29
N MET A 166 -10.95 -4.73 4.02
CA MET A 166 -10.12 -3.85 3.18
C MET A 166 -9.98 -2.42 3.75
N PRO A 167 -11.03 -1.78 4.32
CA PRO A 167 -10.87 -0.48 4.96
C PRO A 167 -9.95 -0.52 6.19
N SER A 168 -10.06 -1.56 7.04
CA SER A 168 -9.14 -1.73 8.17
C SER A 168 -7.69 -1.93 7.70
N MET A 169 -7.50 -2.65 6.59
CA MET A 169 -6.20 -2.83 5.98
C MET A 169 -5.65 -1.51 5.39
N ALA A 170 -6.50 -0.67 4.81
CA ALA A 170 -6.12 0.67 4.36
C ALA A 170 -5.63 1.53 5.54
N MET A 171 -6.35 1.49 6.67
CA MET A 171 -5.97 2.20 7.89
C MET A 171 -4.64 1.69 8.47
N TYR A 172 -4.41 0.37 8.43
CA TYR A 172 -3.13 -0.22 8.82
C TYR A 172 -1.97 0.32 7.96
N LEU A 173 -2.13 0.32 6.64
CA LEU A 173 -1.11 0.85 5.71
C LEU A 173 -0.87 2.35 5.93
N ALA A 174 -1.93 3.14 6.12
CA ALA A 174 -1.82 4.56 6.46
C ALA A 174 -1.04 4.78 7.76
N SER A 175 -1.31 3.98 8.81
CA SER A 175 -0.57 4.01 10.08
C SER A 175 0.91 3.64 9.88
N ALA A 176 1.21 2.63 9.05
CA ALA A 176 2.59 2.24 8.75
C ALA A 176 3.38 3.36 8.05
N LEU A 177 2.76 4.08 7.10
CA LEU A 177 3.38 5.24 6.45
C LEU A 177 3.59 6.40 7.44
N GLU A 178 2.61 6.65 8.30
CA GLU A 178 2.72 7.69 9.34
C GLU A 178 3.85 7.38 10.34
N ASP A 179 3.99 6.12 10.76
CA ASP A 179 5.10 5.68 11.59
C ASP A 179 6.45 5.86 10.88
N SER A 180 6.50 5.57 9.58
CA SER A 180 7.67 5.87 8.75
C SER A 180 8.00 7.35 8.69
N ARG A 181 7.00 8.23 8.60
CA ARG A 181 7.21 9.70 8.59
C ARG A 181 7.74 10.21 9.92
N ARG A 182 7.26 9.65 11.04
CA ARG A 182 7.75 9.99 12.38
C ARG A 182 9.19 9.55 12.62
N ALA A 183 9.59 8.43 12.03
CA ALA A 183 10.94 7.89 12.12
C ALA A 183 11.97 8.63 11.25
N LEU A 184 11.63 9.72 10.54
CA LEU A 184 12.57 10.42 9.65
C LEU A 184 13.85 10.90 10.36
N ASN A 185 13.70 11.33 11.61
CA ASN A 185 14.80 11.81 12.45
C ASN A 185 15.55 10.68 13.17
N ASP A 186 14.98 9.48 13.21
CA ASP A 186 15.66 8.30 13.73
C ASP A 186 16.56 7.74 12.61
N THR A 187 17.87 7.87 12.82
CA THR A 187 18.87 7.53 11.79
C THR A 187 19.16 6.03 11.77
N SER A 188 18.72 5.31 12.80
CA SER A 188 19.05 3.91 13.05
C SER A 188 17.99 2.92 12.52
N SER A 189 16.75 3.36 12.30
CA SER A 189 15.67 2.50 11.85
C SER A 189 15.45 2.54 10.34
N GLY A 190 15.37 1.36 9.71
CA GLY A 190 14.96 1.22 8.31
C GLY A 190 13.52 1.69 8.06
N VAL A 191 12.75 1.94 9.14
CA VAL A 191 11.34 2.28 9.14
C VAL A 191 11.04 3.54 8.34
N ARG A 192 11.94 4.53 8.31
CA ARG A 192 11.76 5.79 7.53
C ARG A 192 11.77 5.61 6.01
N ARG A 193 12.20 4.44 5.51
CA ARG A 193 12.41 4.19 4.08
C ARG A 193 11.10 4.20 3.29
N LEU A 194 9.99 3.77 3.89
CA LEU A 194 8.69 3.75 3.23
C LEU A 194 8.24 5.17 2.84
N ALA A 195 8.28 6.12 3.77
CA ALA A 195 7.96 7.52 3.52
C ALA A 195 8.85 8.10 2.42
N LYS A 196 10.16 7.88 2.51
CA LYS A 196 11.10 8.32 1.47
C LYS A 196 10.77 7.77 0.09
N MET A 197 10.34 6.50 0.01
CA MET A 197 9.93 5.88 -1.26
C MET A 197 8.65 6.52 -1.80
N VAL A 198 7.63 6.66 -0.96
CA VAL A 198 6.35 7.28 -1.35
C VAL A 198 6.58 8.71 -1.85
N ASP A 199 7.30 9.53 -1.09
CA ASP A 199 7.57 10.93 -1.44
C ASP A 199 8.45 11.04 -2.70
N GLN A 200 9.40 10.11 -2.90
CA GLN A 200 10.26 10.06 -4.09
C GLN A 200 9.51 9.62 -5.35
N PHE A 201 8.61 8.65 -5.25
CA PHE A 201 7.94 8.03 -6.39
C PHE A 201 6.66 8.76 -6.79
N TYR A 202 6.07 9.53 -5.87
CA TYR A 202 4.81 10.25 -6.07
C TYR A 202 4.91 11.73 -5.67
N PRO A 203 5.87 12.51 -6.22
CA PRO A 203 6.10 13.89 -5.78
C PRO A 203 4.89 14.82 -6.02
N ASN A 204 4.08 14.55 -7.05
CA ASN A 204 2.94 15.39 -7.43
C ASN A 204 1.66 15.07 -6.63
N GLU A 205 1.64 14.00 -5.83
CA GLU A 205 0.48 13.68 -4.98
C GLU A 205 0.33 14.65 -3.80
N GLU A 206 1.41 15.33 -3.40
CA GLU A 206 1.38 16.39 -2.39
C GLU A 206 0.65 17.65 -2.93
N ASP A 207 0.88 17.99 -4.19
CA ASP A 207 0.33 19.21 -4.81
C ASP A 207 -1.17 19.08 -5.12
N THR A 208 -1.63 17.87 -5.46
CA THR A 208 -3.04 17.62 -5.82
C THR A 208 -3.96 17.63 -4.59
N ALA A 209 -3.44 17.31 -3.41
CA ALA A 209 -4.18 17.40 -2.14
C ALA A 209 -4.45 18.86 -1.74
N ALA A 210 -3.58 19.80 -2.13
CA ALA A 210 -3.80 21.23 -1.92
C ALA A 210 -4.78 21.82 -2.96
N ALA A 211 -4.81 21.27 -4.17
CA ALA A 211 -5.71 21.73 -5.24
C ALA A 211 -7.18 21.39 -4.99
N GLY A 212 -7.47 20.25 -4.33
CA GLY A 212 -8.84 19.81 -4.03
C GLY A 212 -9.62 20.66 -3.00
N GLU A 213 -8.92 21.49 -2.21
CA GLU A 213 -9.55 22.42 -1.25
C GLU A 213 -9.58 23.87 -1.76
N GLU A 214 -8.85 24.21 -2.85
CA GLU A 214 -8.78 25.58 -3.40
C GLU A 214 -9.44 25.77 -4.76
N GLU A 215 -9.95 24.73 -5.42
CA GLU A 215 -10.56 24.87 -6.76
C GLU A 215 -11.97 25.50 -6.78
N VAL A 216 -12.54 25.85 -5.61
CA VAL A 216 -13.75 26.70 -5.52
C VAL A 216 -13.39 28.19 -5.30
N ARG A 217 -12.13 28.54 -5.06
CA ARG A 217 -11.73 29.93 -4.79
C ARG A 217 -10.37 30.27 -5.41
N ARG A 218 -10.32 30.42 -6.73
CA ARG A 218 -9.72 31.57 -7.46
C ARG A 218 -9.45 31.22 -8.91
N ARG A 219 -10.43 31.53 -9.75
CA ARG A 219 -10.22 31.88 -11.15
C ARG A 219 -9.37 33.15 -11.18
N GLY A 220 -8.09 33.07 -11.54
CA GLY A 220 -7.24 34.27 -11.67
C GLY A 220 -5.75 33.93 -11.77
N GLY A 221 -5.17 34.07 -12.96
CA GLY A 221 -3.85 33.54 -13.29
C GLY A 221 -2.66 34.17 -12.57
N ARG A 222 -1.59 33.37 -12.46
CA ARG A 222 -0.15 33.69 -12.54
C ARG A 222 0.65 32.65 -11.74
N ALA A 223 1.34 31.75 -12.43
CA ALA A 223 2.44 30.99 -11.82
C ALA A 223 3.41 30.45 -12.91
N LEU A 224 3.96 31.35 -13.71
CA LEU A 224 5.26 31.14 -14.34
C LEU A 224 6.18 32.18 -13.73
N ILE A 225 7.23 31.72 -13.05
CA ILE A 225 8.43 32.40 -12.48
C ILE A 225 8.63 31.93 -11.04
N GLY A 226 9.62 31.05 -10.83
CA GLY A 226 10.01 30.58 -9.49
C GLY A 226 11.03 29.44 -9.45
N ARG A 227 11.87 29.26 -10.48
CA ARG A 227 13.08 28.42 -10.41
C ARG A 227 14.29 29.31 -10.12
N LEU A 228 14.54 29.64 -8.86
CA LEU A 228 15.90 29.86 -8.32
C LEU A 228 15.85 30.12 -6.81
N MET A 229 16.78 29.50 -6.08
CA MET A 229 17.14 29.74 -4.67
C MET A 229 16.15 29.31 -3.58
N GLY A 230 16.71 28.67 -2.56
CA GLY A 230 16.23 28.82 -1.19
C GLY A 230 15.68 27.54 -0.57
N ARG A 231 16.55 26.89 0.19
CA ARG A 231 16.28 26.01 1.32
C ARG A 231 15.04 26.48 2.11
N ALA A 232 13.85 25.99 1.73
CA ALA A 232 12.61 26.24 2.44
C ALA A 232 12.12 24.92 3.02
N SER A 233 12.03 24.86 4.36
CA SER A 233 11.31 23.82 5.07
C SER A 233 9.90 23.73 4.52
N LYS A 234 9.57 22.64 3.81
CA LYS A 234 8.19 22.37 3.39
C LYS A 234 7.29 22.40 4.63
N PRO A 235 6.19 23.18 4.63
CA PRO A 235 5.25 23.16 5.73
C PRO A 235 4.64 21.76 5.83
N GLN A 236 4.82 21.14 6.99
CA GLN A 236 4.23 19.86 7.38
C GLN A 236 2.71 20.04 7.53
N ARG A 237 1.97 19.96 6.42
CA ARG A 237 0.50 19.98 6.36
C ARG A 237 0.07 18.63 5.79
N GLY A 238 -0.82 17.84 6.38
CA GLY A 238 -1.37 17.82 7.72
C GLY A 238 -1.88 16.39 7.97
N ARG A 239 -1.37 15.77 9.04
CA ARG A 239 -1.69 14.46 9.67
C ARG A 239 -3.16 13.97 9.57
N ASN A 240 -4.09 14.88 9.29
CA ASN A 240 -5.53 14.63 9.23
C ASN A 240 -6.02 14.40 7.79
N ALA A 241 -5.58 15.14 6.77
CA ALA A 241 -6.22 15.09 5.44
C ALA A 241 -6.25 13.68 4.82
N ASP A 242 -5.15 12.93 4.91
CA ASP A 242 -5.07 11.57 4.38
C ASP A 242 -5.94 10.57 5.15
N VAL A 243 -6.19 10.80 6.45
CA VAL A 243 -7.08 9.96 7.27
C VAL A 243 -8.54 10.36 7.09
N TYR A 244 -8.82 11.67 6.97
CA TYR A 244 -10.15 12.18 6.71
C TYR A 244 -10.67 11.63 5.36
N ASP A 245 -9.86 11.67 4.30
CA ASP A 245 -10.20 11.09 2.98
C ASP A 245 -10.54 9.58 3.02
N LEU A 246 -10.03 8.84 4.02
CA LEU A 246 -10.30 7.42 4.20
C LEU A 246 -11.52 7.15 5.11
N VAL A 247 -11.86 8.10 5.99
CA VAL A 247 -12.87 7.93 7.05
C VAL A 247 -14.18 8.63 6.73
N THR A 248 -14.19 9.70 5.94
CA THR A 248 -15.45 10.33 5.51
C THR A 248 -16.03 9.58 4.31
N PRO A 249 -17.10 8.78 4.48
CA PRO A 249 -17.94 8.46 3.33
C PRO A 249 -18.46 9.80 2.79
N PHE A 250 -18.29 10.05 1.49
CA PHE A 250 -18.96 11.18 0.85
C PHE A 250 -20.45 11.08 1.18
N VAL A 251 -20.96 12.00 1.98
CA VAL A 251 -22.40 12.28 2.04
C VAL A 251 -22.69 12.91 0.69
N PRO A 252 -23.55 12.31 -0.16
CA PRO A 252 -24.03 13.01 -1.35
C PRO A 252 -24.60 14.34 -0.88
N ASP A 253 -24.15 15.46 -1.45
CA ASP A 253 -24.73 16.77 -1.15
C ASP A 253 -26.23 16.70 -1.47
N GLU A 254 -27.05 16.58 -0.41
CA GLU A 254 -28.48 16.87 -0.44
C GLU A 254 -28.64 18.40 -0.46
N TRP A 255 -28.26 19.02 -1.58
CA TRP A 255 -28.60 20.40 -1.91
C TRP A 255 -28.89 20.53 -3.41
N GLY A 256 -30.17 20.36 -3.78
CA GLY A 256 -30.76 20.87 -5.03
C GLY A 256 -31.06 19.84 -6.10
#